data_AF-A0A4U7EUJ4-F1
#
_entry.id   AF-A0A4U7EUJ4-F1
#
_cell.length_a   1.000
_cell.length_b   1.000
_cell.length_c   1.000
_cell.angle_alpha   90.00
_cell.angle_beta   90.00
_cell.angle_gamma   90.00
#
_symmetry.space_group_name_H-M   'P 1'
#
loop_
_entity.id
_entity.type
_entity.pdbx_description
1 polymer ?
#
loop_
_entity_poly.entity_id
_entity_poly.type
_entity_poly.pdbx_seq_one_letter_code
_entity_poly.pdbx_strand_id
1 'polypeptide(L)'
;MSGTGSGPGGDAETTSDGGFGRDRPQRSDGRLDSERRQGTPYTESQVIMPTVKIVAPFAFTYGLFVTFHGAGSPGGGFQGGAIVAAVVFMIAFAFGIEATRQWLANAAVVALAVGGTLVFAGIGLVPVALGGAFLQYELLPIPDPVKYGMEGVEILGIGTIVAGVLIGLFFVLAKGFSDAGGFGDGGAFDDEVGNEPDVGDGNESDDGESTGDDGNETRDDNGTDDGQSAAGATGPAATDGGER
;
A
#
# COMPACT_ATOMS: atom_id res chain seq x y z
N MET A 1 82.49 -70.00 -11.59
CA MET A 1 81.52 -69.44 -10.62
C MET A 1 80.24 -69.23 -11.41
N SER A 2 79.40 -70.26 -11.55
CA SER A 2 78.20 -70.51 -10.71
C SER A 2 77.16 -69.41 -10.94
N GLY A 3 75.93 -69.64 -11.40
CA GLY A 3 75.15 -70.83 -11.69
C GLY A 3 73.77 -70.38 -12.23
N THR A 4 73.12 -71.29 -12.93
CA THR A 4 71.89 -71.23 -13.75
C THR A 4 70.57 -71.30 -12.99
N GLY A 5 69.46 -70.91 -13.65
CA GLY A 5 68.08 -71.41 -13.41
C GLY A 5 67.02 -70.47 -14.02
N SER A 6 66.46 -70.71 -15.21
CA SER A 6 65.37 -71.65 -15.60
C SER A 6 63.96 -71.21 -15.18
N GLY A 7 63.06 -70.99 -16.17
CA GLY A 7 61.63 -70.61 -16.03
C GLY A 7 60.73 -71.71 -15.42
N PRO A 8 59.38 -71.54 -15.32
CA PRO A 8 58.47 -71.86 -16.46
C PRO A 8 57.06 -71.20 -16.43
N GLY A 9 56.21 -71.50 -17.44
CA GLY A 9 54.72 -71.54 -17.38
C GLY A 9 54.01 -70.19 -17.31
N GLY A 10 52.87 -69.93 -17.94
CA GLY A 10 51.71 -70.79 -18.20
C GLY A 10 50.48 -70.02 -17.72
N ASP A 11 49.55 -69.78 -18.64
CA ASP A 11 48.10 -69.64 -18.42
C ASP A 11 47.58 -68.40 -17.66
N ALA A 12 46.80 -67.56 -18.35
CA ALA A 12 45.44 -67.18 -17.94
C ALA A 12 44.89 -66.08 -18.84
N GLU A 13 44.01 -66.48 -19.76
CA GLU A 13 42.88 -65.69 -20.18
C GLU A 13 42.18 -65.14 -18.93
N THR A 14 42.08 -63.81 -18.78
CA THR A 14 41.12 -63.22 -17.83
C THR A 14 40.14 -62.39 -18.63
N THR A 15 39.02 -63.05 -18.90
CA THR A 15 37.76 -62.47 -19.32
C THR A 15 37.29 -61.43 -18.30
N SER A 16 36.41 -60.55 -18.76
CA SER A 16 35.36 -59.87 -18.00
C SER A 16 35.68 -58.52 -17.33
N ASP A 17 34.99 -57.53 -17.90
CA ASP A 17 34.10 -56.61 -17.20
C ASP A 17 34.64 -55.22 -16.84
N GLY A 18 34.50 -54.31 -17.81
CA GLY A 18 34.62 -52.87 -17.62
C GLY A 18 33.26 -52.20 -17.79
N GLY A 19 32.26 -52.64 -17.02
CA GLY A 19 30.91 -52.10 -17.02
C GLY A 19 30.80 -50.69 -16.44
N PHE A 20 29.88 -49.93 -17.04
CA PHE A 20 29.15 -48.78 -16.50
C PHE A 20 29.93 -47.48 -16.28
N GLY A 21 29.91 -46.64 -17.33
CA GLY A 21 29.94 -45.19 -17.14
C GLY A 21 28.80 -44.77 -16.21
N ARG A 22 29.14 -44.39 -14.99
CA ARG A 22 28.18 -43.79 -14.07
C ARG A 22 28.04 -42.32 -14.44
N ASP A 23 27.02 -42.01 -15.21
CA ASP A 23 26.44 -40.67 -15.23
C ASP A 23 26.01 -40.34 -13.79
N ARG A 24 26.80 -39.50 -13.12
CA ARG A 24 26.36 -38.87 -11.88
C ARG A 24 25.44 -37.72 -12.29
N PRO A 25 24.12 -37.78 -12.02
CA PRO A 25 23.29 -36.60 -12.19
C PRO A 25 23.82 -35.50 -11.28
N GLN A 26 24.03 -34.31 -11.86
CA GLN A 26 24.36 -33.12 -11.10
C GLN A 26 23.27 -32.92 -10.05
N ARG A 27 23.63 -32.97 -8.76
CA ARG A 27 22.76 -32.47 -7.70
C ARG A 27 22.54 -31.00 -8.00
N SER A 28 21.34 -30.66 -8.46
CA SER A 28 20.87 -29.28 -8.39
C SER A 28 20.76 -28.94 -6.92
N ASP A 29 21.72 -28.16 -6.44
CA ASP A 29 21.65 -27.52 -5.14
C ASP A 29 20.38 -26.64 -5.12
N GLY A 30 19.32 -27.14 -4.49
CA GLY A 30 18.02 -26.49 -4.33
C GLY A 30 18.06 -25.26 -3.42
N ARG A 31 19.02 -24.36 -3.64
CA ARG A 31 19.29 -23.18 -2.81
C ARG A 31 18.83 -21.87 -3.46
N LEU A 32 18.20 -21.90 -4.63
CA LEU A 32 17.75 -20.69 -5.34
C LEU A 32 16.22 -20.52 -5.41
N ASP A 33 15.43 -21.33 -4.69
CA ASP A 33 13.97 -21.16 -4.63
C ASP A 33 13.48 -20.36 -3.41
N SER A 34 14.40 -19.89 -2.56
CA SER A 34 14.09 -19.06 -1.39
C SER A 34 13.43 -17.73 -1.77
N GLU A 35 13.83 -17.15 -2.90
CA GLU A 35 13.32 -15.88 -3.41
C GLU A 35 11.93 -16.00 -4.06
N ARG A 36 11.52 -17.21 -4.49
CA ARG A 36 10.15 -17.47 -5.00
C ARG A 36 9.15 -17.81 -3.88
N ARG A 37 9.63 -18.12 -2.68
CA ARG A 37 8.79 -18.43 -1.49
C ARG A 37 8.59 -17.23 -0.57
N GLN A 38 9.20 -16.10 -0.85
CA GLN A 38 8.71 -14.82 -0.33
C GLN A 38 7.54 -14.41 -1.20
N GLY A 39 6.36 -14.90 -0.79
CA GLY A 39 5.09 -14.62 -1.45
C GLY A 39 4.92 -13.13 -1.69
N THR A 40 4.24 -12.84 -2.80
CA THR A 40 3.86 -11.51 -3.30
C THR A 40 3.82 -10.45 -2.19
N PRO A 41 4.53 -9.31 -2.35
CA PRO A 41 4.36 -8.18 -1.46
C PRO A 41 2.87 -7.81 -1.46
N TYR A 42 2.21 -7.92 -0.32
CA TYR A 42 0.78 -7.62 -0.16
C TYR A 42 -0.17 -8.45 -1.02
N THR A 43 -0.19 -9.78 -0.87
CA THR A 43 -1.43 -10.51 -1.14
C THR A 43 -2.47 -10.04 -0.13
N GLU A 44 -3.54 -9.39 -0.60
CA GLU A 44 -4.69 -8.93 0.19
C GLU A 44 -5.07 -9.99 1.24
N SER A 45 -4.78 -9.71 2.51
CA SER A 45 -5.09 -10.65 3.57
C SER A 45 -6.61 -10.79 3.68
N GLN A 46 -7.10 -11.98 3.37
CA GLN A 46 -8.52 -12.36 3.38
C GLN A 46 -9.18 -12.16 4.74
N VAL A 47 -8.38 -12.00 5.80
CA VAL A 47 -8.87 -11.78 7.17
C VAL A 47 -8.68 -10.32 7.60
N ILE A 48 -7.50 -9.73 7.35
CA ILE A 48 -7.17 -8.40 7.86
C ILE A 48 -8.05 -7.34 7.20
N MET A 49 -8.17 -7.34 5.86
CA MET A 49 -8.90 -6.30 5.16
C MET A 49 -10.40 -6.26 5.52
N PRO A 50 -11.14 -7.39 5.56
CA PRO A 50 -12.53 -7.38 6.01
C PRO A 50 -12.68 -6.97 7.48
N THR A 51 -11.76 -7.41 8.35
CA THR A 51 -11.80 -7.06 9.77
C THR A 51 -11.64 -5.56 9.96
N VAL A 52 -10.67 -4.93 9.29
CA VAL A 52 -10.46 -3.48 9.38
C VAL A 52 -11.65 -2.70 8.83
N LYS A 53 -12.27 -3.14 7.72
CA LYS A 53 -13.50 -2.51 7.20
C LYS A 53 -14.63 -2.47 8.21
N ILE A 54 -14.77 -3.52 9.02
CA ILE A 54 -15.80 -3.61 10.05
C ILE A 54 -15.39 -2.82 11.29
N VAL A 55 -14.17 -2.99 11.79
CA VAL A 55 -13.73 -2.44 13.08
C VAL A 55 -13.42 -0.94 13.02
N ALA A 56 -12.82 -0.46 11.93
CA ALA A 56 -12.42 0.95 11.77
C ALA A 56 -13.55 1.96 12.04
N PRO A 57 -14.78 1.83 11.49
CA PRO A 57 -15.84 2.79 11.77
C PRO A 57 -16.27 2.81 13.25
N PHE A 58 -16.29 1.66 13.93
CA PHE A 58 -16.60 1.61 15.37
C PHE A 58 -15.49 2.22 16.20
N ALA A 59 -14.22 1.89 15.91
CA ALA A 59 -13.07 2.46 16.60
C ALA A 59 -12.97 3.98 16.38
N PHE A 60 -13.27 4.47 15.18
CA PHE A 60 -13.30 5.89 14.85
C PHE A 60 -14.40 6.61 15.63
N THR A 61 -15.61 6.06 15.63
CA THR A 61 -16.74 6.62 16.39
C THR A 61 -16.46 6.62 17.89
N TYR A 62 -15.81 5.56 18.40
CA TYR A 62 -15.37 5.51 19.80
C TYR A 62 -14.30 6.57 20.10
N GLY A 63 -13.32 6.78 19.22
CA GLY A 63 -12.34 7.85 19.36
C GLY A 63 -12.98 9.24 19.41
N LEU A 64 -13.97 9.50 18.55
CA LEU A 64 -14.76 10.74 18.59
C LEU A 64 -15.57 10.86 19.89
N PHE A 65 -16.21 9.77 20.34
CA PHE A 65 -16.94 9.75 21.60
C PHE A 65 -16.04 10.12 22.79
N VAL A 66 -14.85 9.51 22.89
CA VAL A 66 -13.85 9.81 23.92
C VAL A 66 -13.37 11.26 23.84
N THR A 67 -13.20 11.79 22.62
CA THR A 67 -12.84 13.20 22.40
C THR A 67 -13.91 14.14 22.96
N PHE A 68 -15.18 13.89 22.66
CA PHE A 68 -16.29 14.78 23.06
C PHE A 68 -16.70 14.65 24.53
N HIS A 69 -16.38 13.54 25.21
CA HIS A 69 -16.80 13.28 26.59
C HIS A 69 -15.66 13.38 27.62
N GLY A 70 -14.54 14.04 27.26
CA GLY A 70 -13.38 14.24 28.13
C GLY A 70 -13.68 14.98 29.43
N ALA A 71 -14.49 16.04 29.37
CA ALA A 71 -14.79 16.87 30.54
C ALA A 71 -15.52 16.14 31.69
N GLY A 72 -16.23 15.04 31.39
CA GLY A 72 -17.06 14.30 32.35
C GLY A 72 -16.61 12.86 32.62
N SER A 73 -15.53 12.38 32.01
CA SER A 73 -15.09 10.99 32.12
C SER A 73 -13.55 10.86 32.05
N PRO A 74 -12.95 9.74 32.51
CA PRO A 74 -11.55 9.46 32.24
C PRO A 74 -11.36 9.37 30.72
N GLY A 75 -10.72 10.35 30.13
CA GLY A 75 -10.78 10.52 28.68
C GLY A 75 -10.20 11.85 28.22
N GLY A 76 -10.50 12.20 26.96
CA GLY A 76 -10.29 13.55 26.46
C GLY A 76 -9.76 13.67 25.05
N GLY A 77 -9.48 14.92 24.67
CA GLY A 77 -8.95 15.27 23.35
C GLY A 77 -7.68 14.49 23.01
N PHE A 78 -6.76 14.37 23.97
CA PHE A 78 -5.52 13.62 23.76
C PHE A 78 -5.76 12.14 23.44
N GLN A 79 -6.52 11.45 24.27
CA GLN A 79 -6.77 10.01 24.11
C GLN A 79 -7.63 9.72 22.89
N GLY A 80 -8.69 10.52 22.68
CA GLY A 80 -9.56 10.42 21.53
C GLY A 80 -8.84 10.68 20.21
N GLY A 81 -8.00 11.72 20.16
CA GLY A 81 -7.12 12.00 19.02
C GLY A 81 -6.14 10.87 18.72
N ALA A 82 -5.58 10.23 19.75
CA ALA A 82 -4.71 9.07 19.59
C ALA A 82 -5.46 7.84 19.02
N ILE A 83 -6.70 7.60 19.46
CA ILE A 83 -7.55 6.54 18.91
C ILE A 83 -7.86 6.82 17.43
N VAL A 84 -8.21 8.06 17.09
CA VAL A 84 -8.45 8.46 15.69
C VAL A 84 -7.21 8.22 14.82
N ALA A 85 -6.01 8.59 15.30
CA ALA A 85 -4.77 8.28 14.59
C ALA A 85 -4.53 6.77 14.44
N ALA A 86 -4.80 5.98 15.48
CA ALA A 86 -4.68 4.53 15.42
C ALA A 86 -5.61 3.88 14.38
N VAL A 87 -6.80 4.44 14.15
CA VAL A 87 -7.68 3.99 13.06
C VAL A 87 -7.02 4.23 11.70
N VAL A 88 -6.39 5.38 11.50
CA VAL A 88 -5.64 5.67 10.27
C VAL A 88 -4.49 4.68 10.09
N PHE A 89 -3.76 4.34 11.16
CA PHE A 89 -2.70 3.32 11.10
C PHE A 89 -3.26 1.96 10.71
N MET A 90 -4.41 1.58 11.27
CA MET A 90 -5.08 0.33 10.94
C MET A 90 -5.44 0.24 9.45
N ILE A 91 -5.96 1.33 8.88
CA ILE A 91 -6.25 1.44 7.44
C ILE A 91 -4.95 1.33 6.63
N ALA A 92 -3.90 2.05 7.03
CA ALA A 92 -2.60 2.04 6.35
C ALA A 92 -1.95 0.65 6.32
N PHE A 93 -2.07 -0.13 7.40
CA PHE A 93 -1.55 -1.50 7.43
C PHE A 93 -2.43 -2.48 6.65
N ALA A 94 -3.74 -2.26 6.55
CA ALA A 94 -4.66 -3.15 5.84
C ALA A 94 -4.69 -2.93 4.33
N PHE A 95 -4.62 -1.67 3.88
CA PHE A 95 -4.77 -1.28 2.49
C PHE A 95 -3.48 -0.76 1.84
N GLY A 96 -2.42 -0.62 2.62
CA GLY A 96 -1.14 -0.06 2.17
C GLY A 96 -1.00 1.41 2.54
N ILE A 97 0.24 1.79 2.85
CA ILE A 97 0.59 3.12 3.38
C ILE A 97 0.42 4.19 2.31
N GLU A 98 0.89 3.94 1.09
CA GLU A 98 0.85 4.92 0.00
C GLU A 98 -0.59 5.19 -0.45
N ALA A 99 -1.41 4.15 -0.60
CA ALA A 99 -2.84 4.30 -0.92
C ALA A 99 -3.58 5.09 0.17
N THR A 100 -3.27 4.83 1.45
CA THR A 100 -3.89 5.56 2.57
C THR A 100 -3.42 7.00 2.64
N ARG A 101 -2.15 7.28 2.31
CA ARG A 101 -1.62 8.65 2.20
C ARG A 101 -2.22 9.43 1.04
N GLN A 102 -2.46 8.79 -0.10
CA GLN A 102 -3.12 9.42 -1.24
C GLN A 102 -4.59 9.72 -0.93
N TRP A 103 -5.27 8.80 -0.24
CA TRP A 103 -6.62 9.02 0.26
C TRP A 103 -6.68 10.13 1.30
N LEU A 104 -5.73 10.15 2.23
CA LEU A 104 -5.61 11.14 3.28
C LEU A 104 -4.66 12.26 2.85
N ALA A 105 -5.18 13.19 2.04
CA ALA A 105 -4.42 14.31 1.50
C ALA A 105 -3.45 14.91 2.55
N ASN A 106 -2.18 15.09 2.20
CA ASN A 106 -1.16 15.63 3.12
C ASN A 106 -1.62 16.96 3.76
N ALA A 107 -2.33 17.78 2.99
CA ALA A 107 -2.92 19.03 3.44
C ALA A 107 -3.90 18.82 4.62
N ALA A 108 -4.67 17.73 4.66
CA ALA A 108 -5.59 17.44 5.76
C ALA A 108 -4.84 17.14 7.06
N VAL A 109 -3.75 16.38 7.00
CA VAL A 109 -2.91 16.07 8.18
C VAL A 109 -2.28 17.34 8.75
N VAL A 110 -1.73 18.18 7.86
CA VAL A 110 -1.15 19.48 8.23
C VAL A 110 -2.24 20.41 8.79
N ALA A 111 -3.41 20.47 8.15
CA ALA A 111 -4.53 21.29 8.59
C ALA A 111 -5.04 20.88 9.97
N LEU A 112 -5.04 19.58 10.32
CA LEU A 112 -5.39 19.11 11.67
C LEU A 112 -4.37 19.61 12.70
N ALA A 113 -3.07 19.44 12.45
CA ALA A 113 -2.02 19.82 13.38
C ALA A 113 -1.91 21.35 13.56
N VAL A 114 -1.83 22.07 12.44
CA VAL A 114 -1.72 23.54 12.43
C VAL A 114 -3.03 24.17 12.86
N GLY A 115 -4.16 23.72 12.32
CA GLY A 115 -5.48 24.22 12.68
C GLY A 115 -5.79 24.04 14.16
N GLY A 116 -5.51 22.88 14.73
CA GLY A 116 -5.65 22.66 16.16
C GLY A 116 -4.74 23.57 17.00
N THR A 117 -3.50 23.78 16.56
CA THR A 117 -2.57 24.71 17.22
C THR A 117 -3.08 26.14 17.16
N LEU A 118 -3.62 26.58 16.03
CA LEU A 118 -4.21 27.91 15.86
C LEU A 118 -5.46 28.08 16.72
N VAL A 119 -6.32 27.07 16.82
CA VAL A 119 -7.50 27.09 17.71
C VAL A 119 -7.07 27.19 19.18
N PHE A 120 -6.11 26.36 19.61
CA PHE A 120 -5.56 26.40 20.96
C PHE A 120 -4.97 27.78 21.29
N ALA A 121 -4.13 28.32 20.40
CA ALA A 121 -3.54 29.64 20.55
C ALA A 121 -4.62 30.73 20.56
N GLY A 122 -5.59 30.67 19.65
CA GLY A 122 -6.70 31.62 19.57
C GLY A 122 -7.51 31.67 20.85
N ILE A 123 -7.96 30.52 21.36
CA ILE A 123 -8.72 30.45 22.62
C ILE A 123 -7.90 30.99 23.79
N GLY A 124 -6.61 30.64 23.88
CA GLY A 124 -5.77 31.10 24.97
C GLY A 124 -5.36 32.58 24.90
N LEU A 125 -5.26 33.15 23.69
CA LEU A 125 -4.86 34.54 23.48
C LEU A 125 -6.02 35.54 23.59
N VAL A 126 -7.27 35.12 23.38
CA VAL A 126 -8.45 35.99 23.54
C VAL A 126 -8.52 36.63 24.95
N PRO A 127 -8.39 35.89 26.06
CA PRO A 127 -8.32 36.48 27.40
C PRO A 127 -7.16 37.46 27.58
N VAL A 128 -6.00 37.19 26.97
CA VAL A 128 -4.83 38.08 27.03
C VAL A 128 -5.12 39.41 26.34
N ALA A 129 -5.77 39.38 25.18
CA ALA A 129 -6.20 40.59 24.47
C ALA A 129 -7.21 41.42 25.28
N LEU A 130 -7.94 40.80 26.21
CA LEU A 130 -8.88 41.44 27.13
C LEU A 130 -8.22 41.88 28.46
N GLY A 131 -6.91 41.71 28.60
CA GLY A 131 -6.14 42.12 29.79
C GLY A 131 -6.03 41.06 30.89
N GLY A 132 -6.42 39.81 30.61
CA GLY A 132 -6.25 38.67 31.52
C GLY A 132 -5.02 37.82 31.24
N ALA A 133 -4.98 36.65 31.87
CA ALA A 133 -3.95 35.63 31.66
C ALA A 133 -4.29 34.68 30.51
N PHE A 134 -3.28 33.99 29.95
CA PHE A 134 -3.47 32.97 28.93
C PHE A 134 -4.40 31.85 29.44
N LEU A 135 -5.38 31.44 28.62
CA LEU A 135 -6.42 30.45 28.98
C LEU A 135 -7.28 30.82 30.20
N GLN A 136 -7.34 32.10 30.57
CA GLN A 136 -8.28 32.55 31.58
C GLN A 136 -9.70 32.57 31.01
N TYR A 137 -10.37 31.42 31.06
CA TYR A 137 -11.62 31.19 30.35
C TYR A 137 -12.75 32.13 30.76
N GLU A 138 -12.75 32.65 31.99
CA GLU A 138 -13.77 33.57 32.51
C GLU A 138 -13.93 34.85 31.68
N LEU A 139 -12.91 35.22 30.91
CA LEU A 139 -12.90 36.41 30.07
C LEU A 139 -13.37 36.14 28.63
N LEU A 140 -13.65 34.89 28.23
CA LEU A 140 -14.14 34.65 26.88
C LEU A 140 -15.55 35.26 26.68
N PRO A 141 -15.80 35.97 25.57
CA PRO A 141 -17.09 36.60 25.28
C PRO A 141 -18.12 35.60 24.73
N ILE A 142 -18.33 34.49 25.44
CA ILE A 142 -19.28 33.42 25.08
C ILE A 142 -20.12 33.03 26.31
N PRO A 143 -21.33 32.47 26.11
CA PRO A 143 -22.09 31.86 27.21
C PRO A 143 -21.28 30.75 27.87
N ASP A 144 -21.41 30.54 29.20
CA ASP A 144 -20.67 29.54 29.99
C ASP A 144 -19.18 29.36 29.59
N PRO A 145 -18.38 30.43 29.67
CA PRO A 145 -17.12 30.52 28.95
C PRO A 145 -16.05 29.54 29.47
N VAL A 146 -16.12 29.17 30.75
CA VAL A 146 -15.28 28.13 31.33
C VAL A 146 -15.56 26.76 30.70
N LYS A 147 -16.84 26.38 30.58
CA LYS A 147 -17.23 25.09 30.01
C LYS A 147 -16.85 24.99 28.53
N TYR A 148 -17.35 25.92 27.72
CA TYR A 148 -17.14 25.88 26.27
C TYR A 148 -15.69 26.23 25.88
N GLY A 149 -15.00 27.05 26.67
CA GLY A 149 -13.57 27.31 26.48
C GLY A 149 -12.72 26.07 26.70
N MET A 150 -12.96 25.32 27.78
CA MET A 150 -12.27 24.05 28.03
C MET A 150 -12.61 22.99 26.99
N GLU A 151 -13.90 22.78 26.69
CA GLU A 151 -14.35 21.83 25.67
C GLU A 151 -13.75 22.18 24.29
N GLY A 152 -13.72 23.46 23.91
CA GLY A 152 -13.14 23.92 22.66
C GLY A 152 -11.63 23.66 22.57
N VAL A 153 -10.88 23.97 23.63
CA VAL A 153 -9.43 23.69 23.72
C VAL A 153 -9.16 22.20 23.59
N GLU A 154 -9.94 21.38 24.29
CA GLU A 154 -9.73 19.94 24.33
C GLU A 154 -10.09 19.27 23.00
N ILE A 155 -11.28 19.55 22.48
CA ILE A 155 -11.83 18.89 21.29
C ILE A 155 -11.18 19.42 20.02
N LEU A 156 -11.20 20.74 19.81
CA LEU A 156 -10.79 21.37 18.56
C LEU A 156 -9.31 21.73 18.56
N GLY A 157 -8.71 21.96 19.72
CA GLY A 157 -7.27 22.18 19.87
C GLY A 157 -6.51 20.87 20.01
N ILE A 158 -6.50 20.30 21.22
CA ILE A 158 -5.64 19.18 21.58
C ILE A 158 -5.96 17.93 20.76
N GLY A 159 -7.23 17.58 20.59
CA GLY A 159 -7.61 16.37 19.86
C GLY A 159 -7.15 16.34 18.40
N THR A 160 -7.30 17.47 17.69
CA THR A 160 -6.87 17.61 16.30
C THR A 160 -5.35 17.67 16.17
N ILE A 161 -4.65 18.35 17.10
CA ILE A 161 -3.18 18.35 17.18
C ILE A 161 -2.66 16.93 17.32
N VAL A 162 -3.17 16.18 18.31
CA VAL A 162 -2.68 14.83 18.59
C VAL A 162 -2.94 13.90 17.41
N ALA A 163 -4.15 13.93 16.83
CA ALA A 163 -4.44 13.14 15.64
C ALA A 163 -3.51 13.50 14.47
N GLY A 164 -3.40 14.79 14.14
CA GLY A 164 -2.58 15.27 13.03
C GLY A 164 -1.09 14.97 13.20
N VAL A 165 -0.53 15.20 14.38
CA VAL A 165 0.89 14.93 14.66
C VAL A 165 1.20 13.44 14.61
N LEU A 166 0.36 12.58 15.19
CA LEU A 166 0.58 11.13 15.16
C LEU A 166 0.48 10.57 13.73
N ILE A 167 -0.52 11.01 12.96
CA ILE A 167 -0.68 10.63 11.55
C ILE A 167 0.50 11.12 10.72
N GLY A 168 0.90 12.39 10.90
CA GLY A 168 2.02 12.98 10.18
C GLY A 168 3.33 12.26 10.48
N LEU A 169 3.62 12.01 11.77
CA LEU A 169 4.80 11.27 12.18
C LEU A 169 4.81 9.85 11.60
N PHE A 170 3.66 9.17 11.61
CA PHE A 170 3.53 7.84 11.02
C PHE A 170 3.93 7.83 9.54
N PHE A 171 3.44 8.77 8.73
CA PHE A 171 3.80 8.83 7.31
C PHE A 171 5.25 9.25 7.07
N VAL A 172 5.79 10.17 7.89
CA VAL A 172 7.20 10.55 7.82
C VAL A 172 8.10 9.35 8.10
N LEU A 173 7.78 8.57 9.14
CA LEU A 173 8.54 7.37 9.49
C LEU A 173 8.39 6.28 8.43
N ALA A 174 7.19 6.11 7.87
CA ALA A 174 6.94 5.11 6.84
C ALA A 174 7.66 5.40 5.52
N LYS A 175 7.90 6.68 5.19
CA LYS A 175 8.67 7.09 4.01
C LYS A 175 10.17 6.77 4.13
N GLY A 176 10.69 6.64 5.35
CA GLY A 176 12.11 6.36 5.61
C GLY A 176 13.02 7.59 5.43
N PHE A 177 14.18 7.57 6.08
CA PHE A 177 15.14 8.69 6.10
C PHE A 177 15.88 8.93 4.77
N SER A 178 15.66 8.10 3.75
CA SER A 178 16.36 8.17 2.46
C SER A 178 15.92 9.33 1.58
N ASP A 179 14.83 10.00 1.94
CA ASP A 179 14.23 11.11 1.18
C ASP A 179 14.11 12.38 2.04
N ALA A 180 14.88 12.45 3.12
CA ALA A 180 14.90 13.57 4.07
C ALA A 180 15.62 14.80 3.48
N GLY A 181 15.01 15.41 2.47
CA GLY A 181 15.04 16.86 2.34
C GLY A 181 14.27 17.43 3.53
N GLY A 182 15.03 17.90 4.54
CA GLY A 182 14.49 18.37 5.80
C GLY A 182 13.43 19.46 5.65
N PHE A 183 12.55 19.55 6.64
CA PHE A 183 11.52 20.57 6.86
C PHE A 183 11.89 21.92 6.24
N GLY A 184 11.44 22.21 5.02
CA GLY A 184 11.84 23.43 4.33
C GLY A 184 11.47 23.57 2.86
N ASP A 185 11.06 22.52 2.15
CA ASP A 185 10.69 22.69 0.74
C ASP A 185 9.22 23.13 0.60
N GLY A 186 9.04 24.45 0.53
CA GLY A 186 7.76 25.12 0.28
C GLY A 186 7.29 25.03 -1.17
N GLY A 187 7.51 23.91 -1.87
CA GLY A 187 7.17 23.73 -3.29
C GLY A 187 5.70 23.46 -3.58
N ALA A 188 4.79 23.54 -2.61
CA ALA A 188 3.36 23.28 -2.81
C ALA A 188 2.56 24.49 -3.35
N PHE A 189 3.22 25.50 -3.93
CA PHE A 189 2.58 26.75 -4.38
C PHE A 189 2.89 27.14 -5.84
N ASP A 190 3.47 26.26 -6.66
CA ASP A 190 3.83 26.56 -8.05
C ASP A 190 2.94 25.88 -9.11
N ASP A 191 1.68 25.57 -8.80
CA ASP A 191 0.71 25.06 -9.78
C ASP A 191 -0.45 26.05 -10.02
N GLU A 192 -0.20 27.36 -10.09
CA GLU A 192 -1.21 28.29 -10.63
C GLU A 192 -0.66 29.65 -11.12
N VAL A 193 0.30 29.66 -12.04
CA VAL A 193 0.61 30.87 -12.84
C VAL A 193 1.01 30.52 -14.27
N GLY A 194 0.15 30.89 -15.24
CA GLY A 194 0.59 31.08 -16.63
C GLY A 194 -0.36 30.58 -17.71
N ASN A 195 -1.36 31.40 -18.03
CA ASN A 195 -2.15 31.29 -19.25
C ASN A 195 -1.27 31.72 -20.45
N GLU A 196 -1.03 30.86 -21.44
CA GLU A 196 -0.44 31.25 -22.73
C GLU A 196 -1.53 31.23 -23.82
N PRO A 197 -1.71 32.32 -24.59
CA PRO A 197 -2.61 32.33 -25.73
C PRO A 197 -1.93 31.73 -26.97
N ASP A 198 -2.73 30.95 -27.69
CA ASP A 198 -2.51 30.46 -29.04
C ASP A 198 -2.09 31.61 -30.00
N VAL A 199 -0.92 31.47 -30.62
CA VAL A 199 -0.50 32.29 -31.77
C VAL A 199 -0.06 31.33 -32.87
N GLY A 200 -0.95 31.14 -33.82
CA GLY A 200 -0.63 30.51 -35.10
C GLY A 200 0.27 31.42 -35.95
N ASP A 201 1.13 30.79 -36.73
CA ASP A 201 1.70 31.39 -37.93
C ASP A 201 1.66 30.33 -39.05
N GLY A 202 1.07 30.72 -40.17
CA GLY A 202 0.70 29.83 -41.27
C GLY A 202 1.80 29.66 -42.31
N ASN A 203 1.71 28.57 -43.07
CA ASN A 203 2.04 28.59 -44.49
C ASN A 203 1.29 27.47 -45.24
N GLU A 204 0.29 27.86 -46.02
CA GLU A 204 -0.17 27.16 -47.24
C GLU A 204 1.04 27.04 -48.20
N SER A 205 1.21 26.12 -49.14
CA SER A 205 0.36 25.31 -50.01
C SER A 205 1.30 24.23 -50.62
N ASP A 206 0.83 23.06 -51.02
CA ASP A 206 0.96 22.63 -52.44
C ASP A 206 0.18 21.33 -52.69
N ASP A 207 -0.48 21.33 -53.84
CA ASP A 207 -1.42 20.32 -54.33
C ASP A 207 -0.69 19.17 -55.05
N GLY A 208 -1.30 17.99 -55.13
CA GLY A 208 -0.82 16.95 -56.05
C GLY A 208 -1.39 15.57 -55.84
N GLU A 209 -2.55 15.31 -56.42
CA GLU A 209 -3.13 13.97 -56.61
C GLU A 209 -2.64 13.32 -57.93
N SER A 210 -2.53 11.98 -57.93
CA SER A 210 -2.68 11.03 -59.07
C SER A 210 -1.43 10.30 -59.61
N THR A 211 -1.40 8.96 -59.48
CA THR A 211 -1.55 7.93 -60.57
C THR A 211 -0.76 6.62 -60.33
N GLY A 212 -1.39 5.48 -60.71
CA GLY A 212 -0.76 4.22 -61.20
C GLY A 212 -0.43 3.16 -60.13
N ASP A 213 -1.18 2.06 -59.98
CA ASP A 213 -1.27 0.83 -60.82
C ASP A 213 -0.15 -0.19 -60.54
N ASP A 214 -0.52 -1.34 -59.95
CA ASP A 214 -0.20 -2.67 -60.48
C ASP A 214 -0.83 -3.75 -59.59
N GLY A 215 -1.64 -4.60 -60.22
CA GLY A 215 -2.45 -5.63 -59.59
C GLY A 215 -1.75 -6.97 -59.34
N ASN A 216 -2.41 -7.83 -58.56
CA ASN A 216 -2.37 -9.27 -58.73
C ASN A 216 -3.59 -9.93 -58.08
N GLU A 217 -4.52 -10.44 -58.90
CA GLU A 217 -5.58 -11.36 -58.49
C GLU A 217 -5.14 -12.81 -58.75
N THR A 218 -5.32 -13.71 -57.78
CA THR A 218 -5.77 -15.11 -57.98
C THR A 218 -6.17 -15.66 -56.61
N ARG A 219 -7.46 -15.72 -56.24
CA ARG A 219 -8.49 -16.75 -56.50
C ARG A 219 -8.23 -18.14 -55.90
N ASP A 220 -9.35 -18.67 -55.42
CA ASP A 220 -9.71 -20.05 -55.08
C ASP A 220 -9.37 -20.51 -53.65
N ASP A 221 -10.20 -21.26 -52.92
CA ASP A 221 -11.64 -21.59 -52.89
C ASP A 221 -11.80 -22.50 -51.64
N ASN A 222 -13.04 -22.75 -51.23
CA ASN A 222 -13.50 -23.80 -50.32
C ASN A 222 -13.39 -23.50 -48.80
N GLY A 223 -14.46 -23.40 -48.02
CA GLY A 223 -15.84 -23.86 -48.20
C GLY A 223 -16.18 -24.90 -47.12
N THR A 224 -17.33 -24.69 -46.46
CA THR A 224 -18.13 -25.65 -45.66
C THR A 224 -17.59 -25.97 -44.24
N ASP A 225 -18.18 -25.51 -43.13
CA ASP A 225 -19.58 -25.59 -42.63
C ASP A 225 -19.87 -26.87 -41.81
N ASP A 226 -20.72 -26.67 -40.80
CA ASP A 226 -21.43 -27.64 -39.96
C ASP A 226 -20.62 -28.45 -38.93
N GLY A 227 -21.04 -28.64 -37.67
CA GLY A 227 -22.34 -28.37 -37.07
C GLY A 227 -22.50 -29.23 -35.81
N GLN A 228 -22.89 -28.59 -34.71
CA GLN A 228 -23.89 -29.04 -33.72
C GLN A 228 -23.86 -30.45 -33.08
N SER A 229 -23.72 -30.40 -31.74
CA SER A 229 -24.75 -30.76 -30.73
C SER A 229 -24.83 -32.17 -30.10
N ALA A 230 -25.12 -32.10 -28.78
CA ALA A 230 -25.95 -32.97 -27.95
C ALA A 230 -25.35 -34.19 -27.20
N ALA A 231 -25.31 -34.02 -25.87
CA ALA A 231 -25.94 -34.83 -24.81
C ALA A 231 -25.70 -36.36 -24.71
N GLY A 232 -25.38 -36.82 -23.49
CA GLY A 232 -25.53 -38.22 -23.09
C GLY A 232 -24.99 -38.53 -21.70
N ALA A 233 -25.88 -38.93 -20.79
CA ALA A 233 -25.66 -39.21 -19.36
C ALA A 233 -25.12 -40.62 -19.05
N THR A 234 -24.62 -40.83 -17.81
CA THR A 234 -24.99 -41.87 -16.79
C THR A 234 -23.83 -42.52 -16.00
N GLY A 235 -23.84 -42.29 -14.66
CA GLY A 235 -23.58 -43.20 -13.51
C GLY A 235 -22.24 -43.96 -13.34
N PRO A 236 -21.99 -44.66 -12.20
CA PRO A 236 -22.74 -44.79 -10.92
C PRO A 236 -21.88 -44.43 -9.65
N ALA A 237 -22.45 -43.89 -8.55
CA ALA A 237 -23.08 -44.49 -7.34
C ALA A 237 -22.16 -44.85 -6.13
N ALA A 238 -22.51 -44.24 -4.96
CA ALA A 238 -22.44 -44.70 -3.54
C ALA A 238 -21.05 -45.01 -2.91
N THR A 239 -20.75 -44.81 -1.61
CA THR A 239 -21.46 -44.92 -0.31
C THR A 239 -20.72 -44.08 0.77
N ASP A 240 -21.38 -43.34 1.67
CA ASP A 240 -21.74 -43.68 3.08
C ASP A 240 -20.64 -43.51 4.16
N GLY A 241 -21.01 -42.87 5.28
CA GLY A 241 -20.45 -43.21 6.60
C GLY A 241 -19.89 -42.07 7.48
N GLY A 242 -20.70 -41.61 8.45
CA GLY A 242 -20.26 -41.68 9.86
C GLY A 242 -19.94 -40.38 10.61
N GLU A 243 -20.89 -39.99 11.45
CA GLU A 243 -20.80 -39.06 12.59
C GLU A 243 -19.73 -39.47 13.62
N ARG A 244 -19.08 -38.47 14.25
CA ARG A 244 -18.79 -38.40 15.70
C ARG A 244 -18.64 -36.95 16.15
#